data_AF-A0AAE0ME84-F1
#
_entry.id   AF-A0AAE0ME84-F1
#
_cell.length_a   1.000
_cell.length_b   1.000
_cell.length_c   1.000
_cell.angle_alpha   90.00
_cell.angle_beta   90.00
_cell.angle_gamma   90.00
#
_symmetry.space_group_name_H-M   'P 1'
#
loop_
_entity.id
_entity.type
_entity.pdbx_description
1 polymer ?
#
loop_
_entity_poly.entity_id
_entity_poly.type
_entity_poly.pdbx_seq_one_letter_code
_entity_poly.pdbx_strand_id
1 'polypeptide(L)'
;MGNLTIRNLSITPLELEQVERIAPPVPKPANGFAKITRRFTGQKHNGTPTASTVAINTPPSSKQDITEVVVTPFSETVSSIPAPGGSGGDGSPSEIRITFHEPDTDRRYTASIPGVPSPRSIVMKSDSGAGDKEFTLIYLPSRAFLAIFSSAHLHAWMAELPEHFPLSCLSIPGTHNSPTCHVALPSVRCQAVGVREQLDNGVRFLDIRVSCPSPPSTANLSCTNCSSADTNLALVHSAFPISLSGTKYLHDLLAEVYDFLDANPSETILVSLKREGTGKGTDQHLSQCLATRYFGLVTSPDNTDMNNAADAKKRWYTDPRIPTLGEARGRCVLVRRFHLHESLSSGGLGIDGSSWPDNCADGTCGSGQIRIQDYYEVGQSNDIATKITYAQETLSRAAQQEFAASATTTGNAEGSSLPFFINFLSGSNFFNASCWPEKIAAKINPAIIEHLCVDHGAPDKGPGQLTVGDAGTGIVVTDWVGNNGDWDLIRCIVGWNARLQLKQ
;
A
#
# COMPACT_ATOMS: atom_id res chain seq x y z
N MET A 1 13.06 9.46 -29.69
CA MET A 1 12.91 9.63 -28.22
C MET A 1 12.02 10.83 -28.01
N GLY A 2 11.04 10.74 -27.11
CA GLY A 2 10.15 11.86 -26.79
C GLY A 2 10.83 12.86 -25.84
N ASN A 3 10.24 14.05 -25.76
CA ASN A 3 10.59 14.98 -24.70
C ASN A 3 10.04 14.49 -23.35
N LEU A 4 10.73 14.87 -22.27
CA LEU A 4 10.34 14.54 -20.92
C LEU A 4 9.02 15.24 -20.58
N THR A 5 8.01 14.46 -20.23
CA THR A 5 6.77 14.97 -19.64
C THR A 5 6.91 14.91 -18.12
N ILE A 6 6.61 16.01 -17.44
CA ILE A 6 6.70 16.12 -15.98
C ILE A 6 5.29 16.32 -15.44
N ARG A 7 4.88 15.50 -14.48
CA ARG A 7 3.59 15.63 -13.79
C ARG A 7 3.83 15.81 -12.31
N ASN A 8 3.35 16.91 -11.77
CA ASN A 8 3.41 17.18 -10.34
C ASN A 8 2.15 16.61 -9.67
N LEU A 9 2.30 15.58 -8.86
CA LEU A 9 1.26 14.92 -8.06
C LEU A 9 1.41 15.26 -6.57
N SER A 10 1.95 16.45 -6.28
CA SER A 10 2.05 17.01 -4.95
C SER A 10 1.28 18.35 -4.86
N ILE A 11 1.13 18.87 -3.64
CA ILE A 11 0.58 20.21 -3.41
C ILE A 11 1.62 21.34 -3.55
N THR A 12 2.90 21.00 -3.73
CA THR A 12 3.97 22.01 -3.77
C THR A 12 4.18 22.44 -5.21
N PRO A 13 4.03 23.73 -5.55
CA PRO A 13 4.42 24.23 -6.88
C PRO A 13 5.93 24.07 -7.08
N LEU A 14 6.34 23.67 -8.29
CA LEU A 14 7.74 23.46 -8.62
C LEU A 14 8.06 24.13 -9.96
N GLU A 15 9.16 24.85 -10.01
CA GLU A 15 9.74 25.41 -11.23
C GLU A 15 11.01 24.65 -11.58
N LEU A 16 11.06 24.11 -12.79
CA LEU A 16 12.27 23.47 -13.26
C LEU A 16 13.27 24.55 -13.64
N GLU A 17 14.34 24.66 -12.86
CA GLU A 17 15.38 25.69 -13.00
C GLU A 17 16.56 25.18 -13.82
N GLN A 18 16.93 23.91 -13.66
CA GLN A 18 18.17 23.40 -14.22
C GLN A 18 18.08 21.93 -14.65
N VAL A 19 18.72 21.63 -15.80
CA VAL A 19 18.95 20.27 -16.27
C VAL A 19 20.42 20.09 -16.62
N GLU A 20 21.03 19.07 -16.02
CA GLU A 20 22.39 18.65 -16.26
C GLU A 20 22.42 17.26 -16.87
N ARG A 21 23.26 17.05 -17.89
CA ARG A 21 23.54 15.71 -18.40
C ARG A 21 24.85 15.21 -17.81
N ILE A 22 24.85 13.99 -17.33
CA ILE A 22 26.02 13.34 -16.76
C ILE A 22 26.46 12.26 -17.72
N ALA A 23 27.69 12.36 -18.20
CA ALA A 23 28.29 11.33 -19.03
C ALA A 23 28.50 10.06 -18.19
N PRO A 24 28.28 8.87 -18.78
CA PRO A 24 28.58 7.63 -18.07
C PRO A 24 30.08 7.55 -17.78
N PRO A 25 30.47 6.87 -16.68
CA PRO A 25 31.88 6.72 -16.35
C PRO A 25 32.62 6.02 -17.51
N VAL A 26 33.68 6.63 -18.01
CA VAL A 26 34.57 6.03 -19.01
C VAL A 26 35.12 4.72 -18.43
N PRO A 27 34.95 3.55 -19.09
CA PRO A 27 35.54 2.31 -18.63
C PRO A 27 37.06 2.49 -18.57
N LYS A 28 37.65 2.40 -17.38
CA LYS A 28 39.11 2.35 -17.25
C LYS A 28 39.61 1.11 -18.01
N PRO A 29 40.65 1.21 -18.86
CA PRO A 29 41.22 0.04 -19.49
C PRO A 29 41.66 -0.96 -18.41
N ALA A 30 41.22 -2.20 -18.54
CA ALA A 30 41.49 -3.27 -17.60
C ALA A 30 42.98 -3.63 -17.61
N ASN A 31 43.77 -2.95 -16.78
CA ASN A 31 45.12 -3.41 -16.45
C ASN A 31 45.03 -4.49 -15.37
N GLY A 32 45.20 -5.74 -15.79
CA GLY A 32 45.81 -6.81 -15.00
C GLY A 32 44.97 -7.44 -13.89
N PHE A 33 44.71 -8.74 -14.06
CA PHE A 33 44.34 -9.74 -13.05
C PHE A 33 44.25 -9.27 -11.58
N ALA A 34 43.04 -8.97 -11.11
CA ALA A 34 42.70 -9.05 -9.70
C ALA A 34 41.42 -9.89 -9.55
N LYS A 35 41.55 -11.06 -8.91
CA LYS A 35 40.45 -11.97 -8.59
C LYS A 35 39.38 -11.22 -7.77
N ILE A 36 38.17 -11.09 -8.33
CA ILE A 36 37.00 -10.65 -7.56
C ILE A 36 36.69 -11.73 -6.54
N THR A 37 37.13 -11.52 -5.30
CA THR A 37 36.64 -12.26 -4.14
C THR A 37 35.43 -11.50 -3.61
N ARG A 38 34.22 -12.00 -3.88
CA ARG A 38 33.01 -11.58 -3.17
C ARG A 38 33.14 -12.00 -1.71
N ARG A 39 33.58 -11.09 -0.85
CA ARG A 39 33.34 -11.22 0.60
C ARG A 39 31.91 -10.74 0.87
N PHE A 40 31.02 -11.70 1.10
CA PHE A 40 29.81 -11.47 1.89
C PHE A 40 30.26 -11.25 3.34
N THR A 41 30.31 -10.00 3.78
CA THR A 41 30.28 -9.68 5.21
C THR A 41 28.89 -9.17 5.52
N GLY A 42 28.09 -10.05 6.14
CA GLY A 42 26.81 -9.70 6.71
C GLY A 42 27.01 -8.72 7.87
N GLN A 43 26.36 -7.57 7.77
CA GLN A 43 26.09 -6.72 8.91
C GLN A 43 24.66 -6.21 8.74
N LYS A 44 23.77 -6.75 9.58
CA LYS A 44 22.37 -6.33 9.66
C LYS A 44 22.33 -4.90 10.18
N HIS A 45 22.04 -3.95 9.30
CA HIS A 45 21.51 -2.64 9.70
C HIS A 45 20.05 -2.58 9.26
N ASN A 46 19.16 -2.29 10.22
CA ASN A 46 17.75 -1.94 9.99
C ASN A 46 17.68 -0.58 9.28
N GLY A 47 17.94 -0.57 7.97
CA GLY A 47 17.71 0.57 7.10
C GLY A 47 16.88 0.11 5.91
N THR A 48 15.77 0.79 5.68
CA THR A 48 14.94 0.67 4.47
C THR A 48 15.83 0.74 3.23
N PRO A 49 15.65 -0.11 2.21
CA PRO A 49 16.29 0.10 0.91
C PRO A 49 15.70 1.37 0.30
N THR A 50 16.42 2.47 0.52
CA THR A 50 16.20 3.80 -0.04
C THR A 50 16.35 3.76 -1.56
N ALA A 51 15.53 4.56 -2.25
CA ALA A 51 15.78 4.90 -3.65
C ALA A 51 17.26 5.28 -3.85
N SER A 52 17.83 4.86 -4.98
CA SER A 52 19.25 5.04 -5.26
C SER A 52 19.67 6.50 -5.11
N THR A 53 20.45 6.80 -4.07
CA THR A 53 21.11 8.10 -3.93
C THR A 53 22.36 8.09 -4.80
N VAL A 54 22.22 8.41 -6.08
CA VAL A 54 23.38 8.53 -6.98
C VAL A 54 24.20 9.75 -6.54
N ALA A 55 25.52 9.64 -6.57
CA ALA A 55 26.44 10.68 -6.11
C ALA A 55 26.27 11.97 -6.95
N ILE A 56 25.73 13.03 -6.31
CA ILE A 56 25.49 14.37 -6.87
C ILE A 56 26.80 15.07 -7.29
N ASN A 57 27.97 14.52 -6.94
CA ASN A 57 29.27 15.18 -7.15
C ASN A 57 29.91 14.95 -8.53
N THR A 58 29.27 14.19 -9.43
CA THR A 58 29.82 14.01 -10.79
C THR A 58 29.61 15.27 -11.63
N PRO A 59 30.67 15.83 -12.27
CA PRO A 59 30.55 17.02 -13.10
C PRO A 59 29.72 16.74 -14.37
N PRO A 60 28.87 17.69 -14.79
CA PRO A 60 28.01 17.50 -15.96
C PRO A 60 28.78 17.65 -17.28
N SER A 61 28.39 16.89 -18.30
CA SER A 61 28.86 17.05 -19.68
C SER A 61 28.17 18.22 -20.40
N SER A 62 26.94 18.55 -19.99
CA SER A 62 26.24 19.75 -20.42
C SER A 62 25.32 20.25 -19.30
N LYS A 63 25.16 21.57 -19.20
CA LYS A 63 24.22 22.23 -18.29
C LYS A 63 23.30 23.14 -19.11
N GLN A 64 22.02 23.11 -18.79
CA GLN A 64 21.00 23.97 -19.38
C GLN A 64 20.18 24.60 -18.25
N ASP A 65 20.11 25.93 -18.25
CA ASP A 65 19.21 26.68 -17.38
C ASP A 65 17.84 26.78 -18.05
N ILE A 66 16.78 26.62 -17.27
CA ILE A 66 15.38 26.54 -17.71
C ILE A 66 14.61 27.64 -16.98
N THR A 67 13.82 28.42 -17.72
CA THR A 67 13.11 29.60 -17.17
C THR A 67 11.59 29.56 -17.41
N GLU A 68 11.06 28.53 -18.07
CA GLU A 68 9.66 28.51 -18.55
C GLU A 68 8.85 27.28 -18.13
N VAL A 69 9.43 26.34 -17.38
CA VAL A 69 8.76 25.09 -17.02
C VAL A 69 8.26 25.18 -15.57
N VAL A 70 7.08 25.75 -15.40
CA VAL A 70 6.33 25.77 -14.13
C VAL A 70 5.41 24.55 -14.09
N VAL A 71 5.56 23.70 -13.08
CA VAL A 71 4.74 22.50 -12.88
C VAL A 71 3.88 22.70 -11.63
N THR A 72 2.70 23.29 -11.83
CA THR A 72 1.76 23.60 -10.74
C THR A 72 1.20 22.32 -10.10
N PRO A 73 0.67 22.38 -8.86
CA PRO A 73 0.09 21.23 -8.18
C PRO A 73 -0.94 20.47 -9.03
N PHE A 74 -0.80 19.14 -9.10
CA PHE A 74 -1.69 18.26 -9.86
C PHE A 74 -1.83 18.61 -11.35
N SER A 75 -0.78 19.16 -11.96
CA SER A 75 -0.69 19.47 -13.39
C SER A 75 0.36 18.63 -14.12
N GLU A 76 0.27 18.62 -15.44
CA GLU A 76 1.20 17.96 -16.35
C GLU A 76 1.78 19.00 -17.32
N THR A 77 3.08 18.91 -17.59
CA THR A 77 3.77 19.79 -18.54
C THR A 77 4.68 18.97 -19.44
N VAL A 78 4.51 19.13 -20.75
CA VAL A 78 5.44 18.59 -21.75
C VAL A 78 6.60 19.57 -21.90
N SER A 79 7.80 19.14 -21.54
CA SER A 79 8.98 20.01 -21.65
C SER A 79 9.63 19.93 -23.04
N SER A 80 10.62 20.78 -23.29
CA SER A 80 11.54 20.66 -24.43
C SER A 80 12.76 19.77 -24.12
N ILE A 81 12.84 19.20 -22.92
CA ILE A 81 14.01 18.46 -22.44
C ILE A 81 13.97 17.05 -23.00
N PRO A 82 15.00 16.59 -23.72
CA PRO A 82 15.04 15.21 -24.18
C PRO A 82 15.15 14.25 -22.99
N ALA A 83 14.38 13.17 -23.00
CA ALA A 83 14.42 12.17 -21.93
C ALA A 83 15.84 11.60 -21.68
N PRO A 84 16.12 11.06 -20.48
CA PRO A 84 17.33 10.27 -20.23
C PRO A 84 17.43 9.15 -21.28
N GLY A 85 18.43 9.25 -22.15
CA GLY A 85 18.54 8.40 -23.33
C GLY A 85 19.29 7.11 -23.05
N GLY A 86 19.01 6.10 -23.87
CA GLY A 86 20.06 5.22 -24.41
C GLY A 86 20.32 5.63 -25.85
N SER A 87 21.58 5.95 -26.19
CA SER A 87 22.15 6.33 -27.50
C SER A 87 22.09 7.82 -27.92
N GLY A 88 22.98 8.62 -27.33
CA GLY A 88 23.75 9.57 -28.12
C GLY A 88 25.04 8.89 -28.57
N GLY A 89 25.29 8.75 -29.88
CA GLY A 89 26.58 8.38 -30.51
C GLY A 89 27.27 7.05 -30.15
N ASP A 90 27.38 6.68 -28.87
CA ASP A 90 28.19 5.56 -28.36
C ASP A 90 27.37 4.43 -27.70
N GLY A 91 26.04 4.59 -27.61
CA GLY A 91 25.14 3.58 -27.05
C GLY A 91 25.08 3.53 -25.52
N SER A 92 25.73 4.45 -24.80
CA SER A 92 25.70 4.49 -23.33
C SER A 92 24.50 5.29 -22.78
N PRO A 93 23.93 4.89 -21.62
CA PRO A 93 22.81 5.60 -21.00
C PRO A 93 23.28 6.93 -20.38
N SER A 94 22.71 8.05 -20.82
CA SER A 94 22.99 9.37 -20.24
C SER A 94 22.09 9.60 -19.03
N GLU A 95 22.68 9.79 -17.86
CA GLU A 95 21.97 10.24 -16.66
C GLU A 95 21.61 11.74 -16.80
N ILE A 96 20.45 12.12 -16.29
CA ILE A 96 20.02 13.51 -16.19
C ILE A 96 19.89 13.88 -14.72
N ARG A 97 20.53 14.96 -14.29
CA ARG A 97 20.29 15.59 -12.99
C ARG A 97 19.37 16.80 -13.19
N ILE A 98 18.29 16.84 -12.43
CA ILE A 98 17.24 17.85 -12.53
C ILE A 98 17.18 18.60 -11.21
N THR A 99 17.11 19.93 -11.28
CA THR A 99 16.95 20.81 -10.12
C THR A 99 15.66 21.61 -10.27
N PHE A 100 14.77 21.46 -9.29
CA PHE A 100 13.56 22.26 -9.15
C PHE A 100 13.76 23.33 -8.08
N HIS A 101 13.09 24.45 -8.25
CA HIS A 101 12.93 25.54 -7.29
C HIS A 101 11.48 25.58 -6.81
N GLU A 102 11.25 25.81 -5.52
CA GLU A 102 9.90 26.09 -4.99
C GLU A 102 9.66 27.61 -5.04
N PRO A 103 8.68 28.08 -5.84
CA PRO A 103 8.37 29.50 -5.99
C PRO A 103 8.20 30.22 -4.65
N ASP A 104 8.60 31.50 -4.61
CA ASP A 104 8.53 32.36 -3.42
C ASP A 104 9.37 31.89 -2.21
N THR A 105 10.26 30.92 -2.41
CA THR A 105 11.19 30.43 -1.37
C THR A 105 12.63 30.36 -1.90
N ASP A 106 13.61 30.12 -1.03
CA ASP A 106 14.99 29.82 -1.45
C ASP A 106 15.25 28.30 -1.60
N ARG A 107 14.20 27.47 -1.58
CA ARG A 107 14.34 26.01 -1.56
C ARG A 107 14.58 25.46 -2.96
N ARG A 108 15.57 24.58 -3.06
CA ARG A 108 15.89 23.82 -4.28
C ARG A 108 15.90 22.34 -4.00
N TYR A 109 15.47 21.57 -4.99
CA TYR A 109 15.30 20.14 -4.93
C TYR A 109 16.01 19.49 -6.12
N THR A 110 17.03 18.68 -5.84
CA THR A 110 17.84 18.07 -6.89
C THR A 110 17.70 16.54 -6.89
N ALA A 111 17.56 15.96 -8.07
CA ALA A 111 17.51 14.51 -8.26
C ALA A 111 18.25 14.05 -9.51
N SER A 112 18.91 12.89 -9.40
CA SER A 112 19.57 12.21 -10.50
C SER A 112 18.69 11.09 -11.05
N ILE A 113 18.30 11.21 -12.31
CA ILE A 113 17.53 10.23 -13.07
C ILE A 113 18.49 9.47 -13.99
N PRO A 114 18.86 8.22 -13.64
CA PRO A 114 19.76 7.45 -14.48
C PRO A 114 19.08 7.08 -15.80
N GLY A 115 19.90 6.84 -16.83
CA GLY A 115 19.41 6.20 -18.05
C GLY A 115 19.09 4.72 -17.81
N VAL A 116 18.79 3.98 -18.88
CA VAL A 116 18.38 2.56 -18.75
C VAL A 116 19.61 1.66 -18.51
N PRO A 117 19.57 0.73 -17.52
CA PRO A 117 18.47 0.46 -16.58
C PRO A 117 18.41 1.48 -15.42
N SER A 118 17.20 1.98 -15.13
CA SER A 118 16.93 2.91 -14.03
C SER A 118 16.13 2.21 -12.93
N PRO A 119 16.38 2.46 -11.63
CA PRO A 119 15.35 2.26 -10.62
C PRO A 119 14.13 3.11 -11.02
N ARG A 120 12.92 2.60 -10.77
CA ARG A 120 11.71 3.33 -11.14
C ARG A 120 11.47 4.52 -10.20
N SER A 121 11.70 4.38 -8.90
CA SER A 121 11.69 5.50 -7.95
C SER A 121 13.07 6.09 -7.65
N ILE A 122 13.06 7.41 -7.45
CA ILE A 122 14.21 8.25 -7.08
C ILE A 122 13.73 9.19 -5.97
N VAL A 123 14.48 9.29 -4.88
CA VAL A 123 14.17 10.27 -3.83
C VAL A 123 14.84 11.59 -4.20
N MET A 124 14.04 12.65 -4.26
CA MET A 124 14.49 14.02 -4.46
C MET A 124 14.46 14.75 -3.13
N LYS A 125 15.62 15.24 -2.72
CA LYS A 125 15.82 15.93 -1.44
C LYS A 125 16.11 17.40 -1.67
N SER A 126 15.85 18.18 -0.63
CA SER A 126 16.26 19.57 -0.60
C SER A 126 17.78 19.70 -0.54
N ASP A 127 18.30 20.70 -1.25
CA ASP A 127 19.71 21.06 -1.26
C ASP A 127 20.13 21.77 0.06
N SER A 128 19.18 22.33 0.83
CA SER A 128 19.46 23.09 2.07
C SER A 128 19.57 22.25 3.35
N GLY A 129 19.30 20.94 3.32
CA GLY A 129 19.42 20.05 4.49
C GLY A 129 18.17 19.99 5.39
N ALA A 130 18.31 19.34 6.57
CA ALA A 130 17.20 18.79 7.36
C ALA A 130 16.08 19.78 7.73
N GLY A 131 14.82 19.35 7.52
CA GLY A 131 13.60 20.13 7.82
C GLY A 131 12.73 20.42 6.58
N ASP A 132 13.26 20.17 5.38
CA ASP A 132 12.56 20.39 4.12
C ASP A 132 11.76 19.18 3.63
N LYS A 133 10.77 19.45 2.77
CA LYS A 133 9.93 18.46 2.10
C LYS A 133 10.80 17.43 1.34
N GLU A 134 10.38 16.17 1.33
CA GLU A 134 10.99 15.13 0.49
C GLU A 134 9.98 14.69 -0.58
N PHE A 135 10.47 14.50 -1.80
CA PHE A 135 9.65 14.07 -2.92
C PHE A 135 10.12 12.71 -3.43
N THR A 136 9.16 11.88 -3.87
CA THR A 136 9.41 10.66 -4.62
C THR A 136 9.17 10.93 -6.09
N LEU A 137 10.21 10.76 -6.91
CA LEU A 137 10.13 10.82 -8.37
C LEU A 137 9.95 9.41 -8.92
N ILE A 138 8.94 9.21 -9.75
CA ILE A 138 8.74 7.97 -10.51
C ILE A 138 9.03 8.24 -11.98
N TYR A 139 10.12 7.68 -12.49
CA TYR A 139 10.48 7.78 -13.90
C TYR A 139 10.00 6.55 -14.69
N LEU A 140 9.28 6.79 -15.78
CA LEU A 140 8.78 5.78 -16.71
C LEU A 140 9.52 5.91 -18.05
N PRO A 141 10.60 5.13 -18.28
CA PRO A 141 11.43 5.28 -19.47
C PRO A 141 10.67 5.05 -20.79
N SER A 142 9.71 4.12 -20.80
CA SER A 142 8.89 3.80 -21.98
C SER A 142 8.02 4.97 -22.44
N ARG A 143 7.71 5.91 -21.55
CA ARG A 143 6.85 7.06 -21.79
C ARG A 143 7.60 8.39 -21.81
N ALA A 144 8.90 8.40 -21.50
CA ALA A 144 9.64 9.63 -21.21
C ALA A 144 8.89 10.50 -20.18
N PHE A 145 8.45 9.90 -19.08
CA PHE A 145 7.52 10.53 -18.13
C PHE A 145 8.07 10.51 -16.71
N LEU A 146 7.98 11.65 -16.02
CA LEU A 146 8.41 11.83 -14.64
C LEU A 146 7.23 12.29 -13.78
N ALA A 147 6.78 11.45 -12.85
CA ALA A 147 5.78 11.84 -11.85
C ALA A 147 6.48 12.24 -10.54
N ILE A 148 6.03 13.32 -9.91
CA ILE A 148 6.56 13.84 -8.65
C ILE A 148 5.49 13.69 -7.56
N PHE A 149 5.73 12.87 -6.56
CA PHE A 149 4.86 12.67 -5.41
C PHE A 149 5.46 13.26 -4.15
N SER A 150 4.61 13.69 -3.21
CA SER A 150 5.01 13.87 -1.81
C SER A 150 4.58 12.62 -1.04
N SER A 151 5.51 11.66 -0.91
CA SER A 151 5.27 10.38 -0.21
C SER A 151 6.43 10.03 0.72
N ALA A 152 6.85 11.03 1.48
CA ALA A 152 7.86 10.90 2.52
C ALA A 152 7.32 10.15 3.75
N HIS A 153 8.21 9.70 4.63
CA HIS A 153 7.85 9.15 5.94
C HIS A 153 6.78 8.03 5.92
N LEU A 154 6.95 7.03 5.05
CA LEU A 154 5.97 5.93 4.88
C LEU A 154 5.57 5.21 6.19
N HIS A 155 6.41 5.20 7.23
CA HIS A 155 6.04 4.61 8.53
C HIS A 155 5.02 5.44 9.32
N ALA A 156 4.81 6.71 8.98
CA ALA A 156 3.96 7.67 9.70
C ALA A 156 3.16 8.60 8.76
N TRP A 157 2.84 8.15 7.54
CA TRP A 157 2.24 9.03 6.52
C TRP A 157 0.85 9.56 6.88
N MET A 158 0.10 8.90 7.78
CA MET A 158 -1.20 9.39 8.22
C MET A 158 -1.08 10.58 9.20
N ALA A 159 0.11 10.89 9.71
CA ALA A 159 0.34 12.04 10.59
C ALA A 159 0.04 13.40 9.94
N GLU A 160 0.20 13.50 8.62
CA GLU A 160 -0.01 14.74 7.85
C GLU A 160 -1.48 14.99 7.50
N LEU A 161 -2.39 14.07 7.85
CA LEU A 161 -3.79 14.12 7.46
C LEU A 161 -4.70 14.60 8.62
N PRO A 162 -5.72 15.43 8.35
CA PRO A 162 -6.68 15.86 9.35
C PRO A 162 -7.45 14.71 9.99
N GLU A 163 -7.67 14.79 11.30
CA GLU A 163 -8.36 13.74 12.08
C GLU A 163 -9.82 13.52 11.67
N HIS A 164 -10.48 14.54 11.15
CA HIS A 164 -11.90 14.48 10.78
C HIS A 164 -12.16 13.77 9.44
N PHE A 165 -11.11 13.44 8.67
CA PHE A 165 -11.27 12.71 7.42
C PHE A 165 -11.79 11.29 7.70
N PRO A 166 -12.88 10.84 7.06
CA PRO A 166 -13.29 9.44 7.12
C PRO A 166 -12.22 8.57 6.48
N LEU A 167 -11.97 7.37 7.02
CA LEU A 167 -10.98 6.48 6.41
C LEU A 167 -11.32 6.14 4.95
N SER A 168 -12.59 6.21 4.54
CA SER A 168 -13.02 5.91 3.18
C SER A 168 -12.62 6.94 2.12
N CYS A 169 -12.17 8.15 2.50
CA CYS A 169 -11.62 9.10 1.52
C CYS A 169 -10.12 8.89 1.26
N LEU A 170 -9.44 8.10 2.10
CA LEU A 170 -7.99 7.94 2.03
C LEU A 170 -7.57 6.95 0.93
N SER A 171 -6.39 7.21 0.38
CA SER A 171 -5.66 6.25 -0.47
C SER A 171 -4.81 5.36 0.42
N ILE A 172 -5.24 4.11 0.61
CA ILE A 172 -4.67 3.19 1.59
C ILE A 172 -4.00 2.01 0.88
N PRO A 173 -2.69 1.81 1.02
CA PRO A 173 -2.03 0.61 0.54
C PRO A 173 -2.36 -0.59 1.43
N GLY A 174 -2.66 -1.73 0.80
CA GLY A 174 -2.93 -2.98 1.46
C GLY A 174 -2.12 -4.15 0.91
N THR A 175 -2.04 -5.24 1.66
CA THR A 175 -1.41 -6.49 1.23
C THR A 175 -2.37 -7.67 1.33
N HIS A 176 -2.41 -8.50 0.29
CA HIS A 176 -3.25 -9.69 0.22
C HIS A 176 -2.57 -10.84 0.97
N ASN A 177 -3.36 -11.55 1.80
CA ASN A 177 -2.87 -12.59 2.71
C ASN A 177 -1.53 -12.19 3.38
N SER A 178 -1.53 -11.04 4.05
CA SER A 178 -0.34 -10.26 4.46
C SER A 178 0.80 -11.06 5.12
N PRO A 179 0.57 -12.07 5.98
CA PRO A 179 1.66 -12.80 6.62
C PRO A 179 2.31 -13.89 5.74
N THR A 180 1.89 -14.07 4.49
CA THR A 180 2.40 -15.13 3.58
C THR A 180 3.77 -14.81 2.96
N CYS A 181 4.76 -14.47 3.79
CA CYS A 181 6.12 -14.16 3.36
C CYS A 181 7.12 -15.30 3.62
N HIS A 182 6.70 -16.36 4.30
CA HIS A 182 7.57 -17.46 4.72
C HIS A 182 7.83 -18.46 3.59
N VAL A 183 8.75 -19.40 3.85
CA VAL A 183 8.94 -20.57 3.00
C VAL A 183 7.67 -21.42 3.05
N ALA A 184 6.98 -21.48 1.92
CA ALA A 184 5.72 -22.18 1.73
C ALA A 184 5.66 -22.82 0.32
N LEU A 185 4.56 -23.50 0.01
CA LEU A 185 4.32 -23.95 -1.36
C LEU A 185 4.26 -22.73 -2.32
N PRO A 186 4.71 -22.85 -3.58
CA PRO A 186 4.86 -21.68 -4.46
C PRO A 186 3.62 -20.81 -4.68
N SER A 187 2.42 -21.41 -4.64
CA SER A 187 1.13 -20.72 -4.79
C SER A 187 0.56 -20.16 -3.48
N VAL A 188 1.20 -20.43 -2.34
CA VAL A 188 0.80 -19.96 -0.99
C VAL A 188 1.46 -18.64 -0.62
N ARG A 189 2.66 -18.36 -1.17
CA ARG A 189 3.43 -17.16 -0.85
C ARG A 189 2.94 -15.97 -1.68
N CYS A 190 2.25 -15.03 -1.03
CA CYS A 190 1.75 -13.81 -1.66
C CYS A 190 2.65 -12.60 -1.39
N GLN A 191 3.50 -12.66 -0.36
CA GLN A 191 4.32 -11.52 0.07
C GLN A 191 5.82 -11.81 0.00
N ALA A 192 6.59 -10.78 -0.36
CA ALA A 192 8.05 -10.86 -0.42
C ALA A 192 8.69 -10.69 0.96
N VAL A 193 8.07 -9.84 1.80
CA VAL A 193 8.60 -9.35 3.09
C VAL A 193 7.60 -9.53 4.24
N GLY A 194 8.09 -9.49 5.48
CA GLY A 194 7.26 -9.66 6.68
C GLY A 194 6.35 -8.46 6.97
N VAL A 195 5.33 -8.65 7.81
CA VAL A 195 4.30 -7.62 8.07
C VAL A 195 4.90 -6.37 8.70
N ARG A 196 5.84 -6.48 9.64
CA ARG A 196 6.51 -5.29 10.18
C ARG A 196 7.13 -4.41 9.08
N GLU A 197 7.82 -5.02 8.12
CA GLU A 197 8.43 -4.30 7.00
C GLU A 197 7.39 -3.69 6.05
N GLN A 198 6.25 -4.38 5.84
CA GLN A 198 5.11 -3.82 5.10
C GLN A 198 4.58 -2.54 5.77
N LEU A 199 4.39 -2.57 7.10
CA LEU A 199 3.90 -1.43 7.88
C LEU A 199 4.89 -0.26 7.86
N ASP A 200 6.18 -0.54 8.08
CA ASP A 200 7.24 0.48 8.06
C ASP A 200 7.37 1.16 6.66
N ASN A 201 6.84 0.53 5.61
CA ASN A 201 6.82 1.06 4.24
C ASN A 201 5.43 1.48 3.74
N GLY A 202 4.47 1.73 4.64
CA GLY A 202 3.24 2.47 4.31
C GLY A 202 1.97 1.63 4.16
N VAL A 203 2.06 0.30 4.24
CA VAL A 203 0.87 -0.57 4.24
C VAL A 203 0.03 -0.31 5.49
N ARG A 204 -1.27 -0.11 5.32
CA ARG A 204 -2.23 0.12 6.42
C ARG A 204 -3.50 -0.74 6.33
N PHE A 205 -3.61 -1.59 5.32
CA PHE A 205 -4.66 -2.62 5.22
C PHE A 205 -4.04 -4.02 5.15
N LEU A 206 -4.40 -4.89 6.09
CA LEU A 206 -3.91 -6.26 6.17
C LEU A 206 -5.05 -7.25 5.91
N ASP A 207 -4.96 -8.05 4.84
CA ASP A 207 -5.84 -9.22 4.66
C ASP A 207 -5.25 -10.41 5.42
N ILE A 208 -5.90 -10.78 6.52
CA ILE A 208 -5.46 -11.84 7.43
C ILE A 208 -6.47 -12.98 7.40
N ARG A 209 -5.95 -14.18 7.14
CA ARG A 209 -6.76 -15.39 6.99
C ARG A 209 -6.39 -16.41 8.05
N VAL A 210 -7.40 -16.88 8.78
CA VAL A 210 -7.22 -17.75 9.95
C VAL A 210 -7.99 -19.04 9.84
N SER A 211 -7.34 -20.13 10.26
CA SER A 211 -7.97 -21.42 10.50
C SER A 211 -8.57 -21.44 11.89
N CYS A 212 -9.88 -21.67 11.96
CA CYS A 212 -10.62 -21.74 13.21
C CYS A 212 -10.73 -23.21 13.67
N PRO A 213 -10.13 -23.59 14.82
CA PRO A 213 -10.24 -24.95 15.33
C PRO A 213 -11.69 -25.30 15.70
N SER A 214 -11.99 -26.59 15.87
CA SER A 214 -13.29 -27.00 16.41
C SER A 214 -13.49 -26.40 17.81
N PRO A 215 -14.73 -26.04 18.19
CA PRO A 215 -15.02 -25.82 19.59
C PRO A 215 -14.70 -27.10 20.39
N PRO A 216 -14.17 -27.00 21.61
CA PRO A 216 -13.90 -28.16 22.44
C PRO A 216 -15.19 -28.97 22.71
N SER A 217 -15.05 -30.30 22.79
CA SER A 217 -16.16 -31.27 22.81
C SER A 217 -17.09 -31.18 24.03
N THR A 218 -16.76 -30.34 25.03
CA THR A 218 -17.53 -30.12 26.26
C THR A 218 -18.14 -28.72 26.34
N ALA A 219 -18.46 -28.10 25.21
CA ALA A 219 -19.03 -26.75 25.13
C ALA A 219 -20.46 -26.65 25.73
N ASN A 220 -20.55 -26.68 27.06
CA ASN A 220 -21.27 -25.60 27.73
C ASN A 220 -20.50 -24.32 27.43
N LEU A 221 -21.18 -23.31 26.90
CA LEU A 221 -20.65 -21.97 26.61
C LEU A 221 -20.05 -21.24 27.83
N SER A 222 -20.02 -21.88 29.02
CA SER A 222 -19.33 -21.45 30.22
C SER A 222 -17.96 -22.15 30.43
N CYS A 223 -17.37 -22.76 29.40
CA CYS A 223 -16.02 -23.30 29.46
C CYS A 223 -15.01 -22.16 29.68
N THR A 224 -14.77 -21.83 30.95
CA THR A 224 -13.67 -20.98 31.38
C THR A 224 -12.33 -21.74 31.38
N ASN A 225 -12.36 -23.07 31.18
CA ASN A 225 -11.21 -23.98 31.18
C ASN A 225 -10.73 -24.43 29.78
N CYS A 226 -10.99 -23.63 28.75
CA CYS A 226 -10.52 -23.93 27.40
C CYS A 226 -9.04 -23.50 27.33
N SER A 227 -8.11 -24.46 27.21
CA SER A 227 -6.67 -24.17 27.23
C SER A 227 -6.29 -23.18 26.11
N SER A 228 -5.33 -22.29 26.34
CA SER A 228 -4.93 -21.27 25.36
C SER A 228 -4.45 -21.85 24.02
N ALA A 229 -4.06 -23.12 23.99
CA ALA A 229 -3.74 -23.87 22.78
C ALA A 229 -4.96 -24.21 21.90
N ASP A 230 -6.13 -24.47 22.50
CA ASP A 230 -7.34 -24.94 21.79
C ASP A 230 -8.11 -23.83 21.05
N THR A 231 -7.73 -22.57 21.29
CA THR A 231 -8.34 -21.38 20.64
C THR A 231 -7.35 -20.59 19.79
N ASN A 232 -6.14 -21.13 19.59
CA ASN A 232 -5.12 -20.49 18.77
C ASN A 232 -5.53 -20.47 17.29
N LEU A 233 -5.67 -19.26 16.75
CA LEU A 233 -6.03 -19.05 15.35
C LEU A 233 -4.77 -19.11 14.48
N ALA A 234 -4.59 -20.22 13.77
CA ALA A 234 -3.45 -20.43 12.87
C ALA A 234 -3.62 -19.63 11.58
N LEU A 235 -2.53 -19.03 11.09
CA LEU A 235 -2.49 -18.29 9.83
C LEU A 235 -2.38 -19.27 8.65
N VAL A 236 -3.23 -19.10 7.64
CA VAL A 236 -3.37 -20.04 6.51
C VAL A 236 -3.60 -19.33 5.18
N HIS A 237 -3.34 -20.05 4.08
CA HIS A 237 -3.74 -19.68 2.74
C HIS A 237 -4.38 -20.89 2.06
N SER A 238 -5.65 -20.78 1.71
CA SER A 238 -6.50 -21.91 1.33
C SER A 238 -6.40 -23.02 2.39
N ALA A 239 -6.23 -24.28 1.99
CA ALA A 239 -6.05 -25.41 2.89
C ALA A 239 -4.64 -25.54 3.50
N PHE A 240 -3.71 -24.63 3.19
CA PHE A 240 -2.29 -24.78 3.52
C PHE A 240 -1.84 -23.82 4.65
N PRO A 241 -0.89 -24.24 5.50
CA PRO A 241 -0.22 -23.32 6.40
C PRO A 241 0.65 -22.35 5.62
N ILE A 242 0.78 -21.12 6.13
CA ILE A 242 1.61 -20.08 5.48
C ILE A 242 3.12 -20.31 5.61
N SER A 243 3.55 -21.35 6.34
CA SER A 243 4.95 -21.64 6.66
C SER A 243 5.17 -23.15 6.81
N LEU A 244 6.21 -23.67 6.13
CA LEU A 244 6.67 -25.05 6.27
C LEU A 244 7.61 -25.26 7.48
N SER A 245 8.06 -24.17 8.12
CA SER A 245 8.99 -24.21 9.27
C SER A 245 8.29 -24.14 10.63
N GLY A 246 6.98 -24.34 10.65
CA GLY A 246 6.15 -24.28 11.86
C GLY A 246 4.94 -23.37 11.70
N THR A 247 3.90 -23.65 12.49
CA THR A 247 2.64 -22.90 12.51
C THR A 247 2.87 -21.47 12.97
N LYS A 248 2.20 -20.52 12.32
CA LYS A 248 2.16 -19.11 12.69
C LYS A 248 0.76 -18.77 13.19
N TYR A 249 0.67 -17.94 14.21
CA TYR A 249 -0.59 -17.66 14.89
C TYR A 249 -0.95 -16.18 14.84
N LEU A 250 -2.25 -15.90 14.91
CA LEU A 250 -2.78 -14.54 14.88
C LEU A 250 -2.24 -13.68 16.03
N HIS A 251 -2.05 -14.25 17.23
CA HIS A 251 -1.59 -13.46 18.38
C HIS A 251 -0.17 -12.92 18.20
N ASP A 252 0.73 -13.69 17.60
CA ASP A 252 2.11 -13.24 17.32
C ASP A 252 2.10 -12.11 16.29
N LEU A 253 1.31 -12.27 15.23
CA LEU A 253 1.14 -11.24 14.20
C LEU A 253 0.55 -9.95 14.79
N LEU A 254 -0.48 -10.06 15.64
CA LEU A 254 -1.09 -8.89 16.27
C LEU A 254 -0.13 -8.19 17.23
N ALA A 255 0.77 -8.91 17.91
CA ALA A 255 1.81 -8.28 18.71
C ALA A 255 2.71 -7.39 17.85
N GLU A 256 3.16 -7.86 16.67
CA GLU A 256 3.94 -7.04 15.72
C GLU A 256 3.17 -5.79 15.25
N VAL A 257 1.86 -5.92 15.03
CA VAL A 257 0.97 -4.80 14.65
C VAL A 257 0.83 -3.79 15.78
N TYR A 258 0.67 -4.25 17.03
CA TYR A 258 0.57 -3.37 18.18
C TYR A 258 1.89 -2.63 18.44
N ASP A 259 3.04 -3.30 18.33
CA ASP A 259 4.35 -2.67 18.44
C ASP A 259 4.57 -1.59 17.37
N PHE A 260 3.98 -1.76 16.18
CA PHE A 260 3.99 -0.73 15.14
C PHE A 260 3.13 0.48 15.51
N LEU A 261 1.91 0.25 15.99
CA LEU A 261 1.00 1.33 16.41
C LEU A 261 1.53 2.09 17.64
N ASP A 262 2.20 1.41 18.57
CA ASP A 262 2.86 2.04 19.71
C ASP A 262 4.01 2.95 19.29
N ALA A 263 4.78 2.53 18.28
CA ALA A 263 5.85 3.34 17.71
C ALA A 263 5.33 4.49 16.82
N ASN A 264 4.13 4.36 16.27
CA ASN A 264 3.54 5.29 15.31
C ASN A 264 2.07 5.60 15.66
N PRO A 265 1.80 6.35 16.76
CA PRO A 265 0.45 6.55 17.26
C PRO A 265 -0.45 7.39 16.33
N SER A 266 0.13 8.07 15.34
CA SER A 266 -0.63 8.71 14.27
C SER A 266 -1.33 7.70 13.35
N GLU A 267 -0.84 6.47 13.26
CA GLU A 267 -1.31 5.51 12.27
C GLU A 267 -2.51 4.71 12.76
N THR A 268 -3.23 4.08 11.83
CA THR A 268 -4.26 3.08 12.11
C THR A 268 -4.11 1.92 11.14
N ILE A 269 -4.43 0.69 11.57
CA ILE A 269 -4.36 -0.49 10.71
C ILE A 269 -5.76 -1.06 10.48
N LEU A 270 -6.21 -1.11 9.23
CA LEU A 270 -7.41 -1.86 8.85
C LEU A 270 -7.04 -3.34 8.77
N VAL A 271 -7.72 -4.15 9.59
CA VAL A 271 -7.48 -5.59 9.66
C VAL A 271 -8.70 -6.31 9.10
N SER A 272 -8.56 -6.80 7.86
CA SER A 272 -9.51 -7.70 7.22
C SER A 272 -9.31 -9.11 7.75
N LEU A 273 -10.30 -9.64 8.48
CA LEU A 273 -10.24 -11.00 9.03
C LEU A 273 -11.23 -11.91 8.33
N LYS A 274 -10.71 -13.00 7.77
CA LYS A 274 -11.48 -14.05 7.09
C LYS A 274 -11.17 -15.42 7.69
N ARG A 275 -12.22 -16.23 7.84
CA ARG A 275 -12.06 -17.67 8.12
C ARG A 275 -11.65 -18.41 6.86
N GLU A 276 -10.62 -19.26 6.98
CA GLU A 276 -10.09 -20.09 5.90
C GLU A 276 -9.46 -21.36 6.49
N GLY A 277 -8.79 -22.19 5.68
CA GLY A 277 -8.13 -23.40 6.18
C GLY A 277 -9.05 -24.59 6.38
N THR A 278 -8.47 -25.65 6.97
CA THR A 278 -9.11 -26.95 7.19
C THR A 278 -9.69 -27.09 8.61
N GLY A 279 -9.63 -26.03 9.41
CA GLY A 279 -10.24 -25.98 10.73
C GLY A 279 -11.76 -26.16 10.65
N LYS A 280 -12.34 -26.90 11.60
CA LYS A 280 -13.77 -27.25 11.61
C LYS A 280 -14.64 -26.23 12.36
N GLY A 281 -14.04 -25.17 12.92
CA GLY A 281 -14.78 -24.08 13.55
C GLY A 281 -15.61 -23.30 12.53
N THR A 282 -16.81 -22.87 12.94
CA THR A 282 -17.69 -22.02 12.14
C THR A 282 -17.30 -20.54 12.25
N ASP A 283 -17.87 -19.70 11.40
CA ASP A 283 -17.76 -18.24 11.53
C ASP A 283 -18.25 -17.74 12.89
N GLN A 284 -19.35 -18.31 13.38
CA GLN A 284 -19.91 -17.98 14.69
C GLN A 284 -18.91 -18.31 15.80
N HIS A 285 -18.25 -19.47 15.74
CA HIS A 285 -17.22 -19.83 16.69
C HIS A 285 -16.01 -18.89 16.60
N LEU A 286 -15.56 -18.56 15.39
CA LEU A 286 -14.50 -17.57 15.17
C LEU A 286 -14.86 -16.22 15.81
N SER A 287 -16.10 -15.74 15.64
CA SER A 287 -16.55 -14.47 16.20
C SER A 287 -16.49 -14.44 17.73
N GLN A 288 -16.85 -15.55 18.40
CA GLN A 288 -16.76 -15.68 19.85
C GLN A 288 -15.30 -15.71 20.34
N CYS A 289 -14.44 -16.46 19.64
CA CYS A 289 -13.01 -16.52 19.93
C CYS A 289 -12.36 -15.13 19.82
N LEU A 290 -12.66 -14.39 18.74
CA LEU A 290 -12.15 -13.04 18.53
C LEU A 290 -12.64 -12.06 19.60
N ALA A 291 -13.95 -12.04 19.88
CA ALA A 291 -14.54 -11.15 20.87
C ALA A 291 -13.97 -11.35 22.29
N THR A 292 -13.74 -12.61 22.66
CA THR A 292 -13.27 -12.98 24.01
C THR A 292 -11.76 -12.76 24.16
N ARG A 293 -10.96 -13.20 23.18
CA ARG A 293 -9.50 -13.28 23.32
C ARG A 293 -8.75 -12.09 22.72
N TYR A 294 -9.31 -11.45 21.70
CA TYR A 294 -8.57 -10.44 20.92
C TYR A 294 -9.14 -9.03 21.06
N PHE A 295 -10.45 -8.88 21.27
CA PHE A 295 -11.11 -7.56 21.29
C PHE A 295 -11.52 -7.10 22.68
N GLY A 296 -11.42 -7.95 23.71
CA GLY A 296 -11.78 -7.58 25.09
C GLY A 296 -13.26 -7.22 25.27
N LEU A 297 -14.14 -7.78 24.44
CA LEU A 297 -15.58 -7.48 24.45
C LEU A 297 -16.36 -8.39 25.41
N VAL A 298 -15.77 -9.52 25.79
CA VAL A 298 -16.35 -10.46 26.75
C VAL A 298 -15.37 -10.64 27.91
N THR A 299 -15.83 -10.35 29.12
CA THR A 299 -15.05 -10.57 30.34
C THR A 299 -15.21 -12.03 30.78
N SER A 300 -14.12 -12.79 30.76
CA SER A 300 -14.05 -14.12 31.39
C SER A 300 -13.16 -14.06 32.63
N PRO A 301 -13.56 -14.66 33.77
CA PRO A 301 -12.74 -14.74 34.98
C PRO A 301 -11.37 -15.40 34.76
N ASP A 302 -11.28 -16.29 33.77
CA ASP A 302 -10.09 -17.08 33.45
C ASP A 302 -9.28 -16.51 32.27
N ASN A 303 -9.61 -15.29 31.80
CA ASN A 303 -8.82 -14.62 30.76
C ASN A 303 -7.53 -14.02 31.37
N THR A 304 -6.60 -14.90 31.74
CA THR A 304 -5.27 -14.56 32.27
C THR A 304 -4.19 -14.50 31.19
N ASP A 305 -4.51 -14.95 29.97
CA ASP A 305 -3.55 -15.07 28.87
C ASP A 305 -3.74 -13.93 27.84
N MET A 306 -2.73 -13.06 27.80
CA MET A 306 -2.48 -12.01 26.79
C MET A 306 -3.41 -10.79 26.82
N ASN A 307 -2.87 -9.69 27.39
CA ASN A 307 -3.46 -8.35 27.53
C ASN A 307 -4.73 -8.32 28.39
N ASN A 308 -4.78 -7.42 29.38
CA ASN A 308 -6.04 -7.24 30.11
C ASN A 308 -7.16 -6.83 29.11
N ALA A 309 -8.39 -7.28 29.33
CA ALA A 309 -9.49 -7.05 28.38
C ALA A 309 -9.71 -5.55 28.07
N ALA A 310 -9.37 -4.67 29.01
CA ALA A 310 -9.44 -3.21 28.81
C ALA A 310 -8.43 -2.70 27.77
N ASP A 311 -7.21 -3.23 27.76
CA ASP A 311 -6.17 -2.88 26.79
C ASP A 311 -6.52 -3.45 25.42
N ALA A 312 -6.98 -4.70 25.34
CA ALA A 312 -7.49 -5.26 24.09
C ALA A 312 -8.62 -4.41 23.50
N LYS A 313 -9.57 -3.94 24.33
CA LYS A 313 -10.66 -3.07 23.89
C LYS A 313 -10.18 -1.70 23.38
N LYS A 314 -9.09 -1.15 23.93
CA LYS A 314 -8.50 0.11 23.44
C LYS A 314 -7.74 -0.07 22.13
N ARG A 315 -7.17 -1.26 21.89
CA ARG A 315 -6.41 -1.59 20.67
C ARG A 315 -7.29 -1.75 19.43
N TRP A 316 -8.60 -1.91 19.60
CA TRP A 316 -9.52 -2.16 18.49
C TRP A 316 -10.65 -1.14 18.39
N TYR A 317 -10.93 -0.71 17.17
CA TYR A 317 -12.17 -0.09 16.79
C TYR A 317 -13.08 -1.17 16.19
N THR A 318 -14.21 -1.43 16.84
CA THR A 318 -15.15 -2.50 16.47
C THR A 318 -16.58 -2.02 16.24
N ASP A 319 -16.81 -0.70 16.20
CA ASP A 319 -18.14 -0.18 15.86
C ASP A 319 -18.48 -0.51 14.39
N PRO A 320 -19.75 -0.80 14.05
CA PRO A 320 -20.17 -1.24 12.73
C PRO A 320 -20.30 -0.08 11.71
N ARG A 321 -19.35 0.85 11.72
CA ARG A 321 -19.28 1.98 10.78
C ARG A 321 -17.85 2.32 10.41
N ILE A 322 -17.69 2.98 9.27
CA ILE A 322 -16.40 3.55 8.86
C ILE A 322 -16.04 4.69 9.82
N PRO A 323 -14.89 4.62 10.53
CA PRO A 323 -14.46 5.69 11.43
C PRO A 323 -13.84 6.87 10.68
N THR A 324 -13.77 8.00 11.38
CA THR A 324 -12.80 9.06 11.05
C THR A 324 -11.37 8.62 11.40
N LEU A 325 -10.37 9.28 10.81
CA LEU A 325 -8.97 8.99 11.10
C LEU A 325 -8.68 9.16 12.59
N GLY A 326 -9.16 10.25 13.22
CA GLY A 326 -8.98 10.52 14.64
C GLY A 326 -9.53 9.44 15.57
N GLU A 327 -10.69 8.87 15.23
CA GLU A 327 -11.28 7.74 15.98
C GLU A 327 -10.47 6.45 15.85
N ALA A 328 -9.71 6.31 14.76
CA ALA A 328 -8.97 5.12 14.41
C ALA A 328 -7.49 5.16 14.84
N ARG A 329 -6.89 6.34 15.01
CA ARG A 329 -5.45 6.50 15.36
C ARG A 329 -5.06 5.65 16.57
N GLY A 330 -3.94 4.95 16.46
CA GLY A 330 -3.40 4.04 17.48
C GLY A 330 -4.17 2.72 17.63
N ARG A 331 -5.13 2.42 16.73
CA ARG A 331 -5.99 1.22 16.83
C ARG A 331 -5.98 0.39 15.54
N CYS A 332 -6.38 -0.86 15.70
CA CYS A 332 -6.80 -1.72 14.60
C CYS A 332 -8.30 -1.49 14.32
N VAL A 333 -8.67 -1.28 13.05
CA VAL A 333 -10.07 -1.20 12.61
C VAL A 333 -10.47 -2.54 12.01
N LEU A 334 -11.49 -3.19 12.56
CA LEU A 334 -11.93 -4.50 12.07
C LEU A 334 -12.74 -4.37 10.77
N VAL A 335 -12.26 -5.01 9.70
CA VAL A 335 -13.06 -5.34 8.51
C VAL A 335 -13.44 -6.82 8.59
N ARG A 336 -14.71 -7.10 8.86
CA ARG A 336 -15.19 -8.45 9.21
C ARG A 336 -15.63 -9.22 7.97
N ARG A 337 -14.95 -10.33 7.65
CA ARG A 337 -15.32 -11.28 6.57
C ARG A 337 -15.80 -12.63 7.12
N PHE A 338 -16.54 -12.61 8.23
CA PHE A 338 -17.14 -13.79 8.87
C PHE A 338 -18.49 -13.42 9.51
N HIS A 339 -19.40 -14.38 9.62
CA HIS A 339 -20.70 -14.21 10.28
C HIS A 339 -20.59 -14.19 11.82
N LEU A 340 -21.46 -13.41 12.47
CA LEU A 340 -21.50 -13.30 13.92
C LEU A 340 -22.34 -14.40 14.57
N HIS A 341 -21.90 -14.82 15.75
CA HIS A 341 -22.77 -15.52 16.69
C HIS A 341 -23.88 -14.57 17.19
N GLU A 342 -25.08 -15.11 17.45
CA GLU A 342 -26.27 -14.34 17.83
C GLU A 342 -26.02 -13.39 19.02
N SER A 343 -25.23 -13.82 20.01
CA SER A 343 -24.85 -13.01 21.18
C SER A 343 -24.06 -11.74 20.86
N LEU A 344 -23.51 -11.62 19.64
CA LEU A 344 -22.75 -10.46 19.16
C LEU A 344 -23.52 -9.66 18.09
N SER A 345 -24.68 -10.15 17.63
CA SER A 345 -25.40 -9.58 16.50
C SER A 345 -26.15 -8.28 16.82
N SER A 346 -26.58 -8.08 18.06
CA SER A 346 -27.42 -6.93 18.44
C SER A 346 -26.68 -5.58 18.47
N GLY A 347 -25.35 -5.59 18.50
CA GLY A 347 -24.51 -4.38 18.44
C GLY A 347 -23.68 -4.22 17.15
N GLY A 348 -23.69 -5.23 16.28
CA GLY A 348 -22.71 -5.34 15.19
C GLY A 348 -21.27 -5.52 15.71
N LEU A 349 -20.36 -5.90 14.82
CA LEU A 349 -18.93 -6.04 15.15
C LEU A 349 -18.08 -5.76 13.91
N GLY A 350 -17.40 -4.62 13.94
CA GLY A 350 -16.58 -4.12 12.86
C GLY A 350 -17.38 -3.80 11.60
N ILE A 351 -16.66 -3.34 10.58
CA ILE A 351 -17.20 -2.99 9.27
C ILE A 351 -17.60 -4.28 8.56
N ASP A 352 -18.87 -4.41 8.22
CA ASP A 352 -19.43 -5.69 7.78
C ASP A 352 -19.13 -5.98 6.30
N GLY A 353 -18.26 -6.95 6.07
CA GLY A 353 -17.98 -7.56 4.77
C GLY A 353 -18.31 -9.06 4.74
N SER A 354 -19.22 -9.54 5.59
CA SER A 354 -19.55 -10.98 5.67
C SER A 354 -20.27 -11.51 4.44
N SER A 355 -21.07 -10.68 3.77
CA SER A 355 -21.60 -10.94 2.42
C SER A 355 -20.66 -10.38 1.36
N TRP A 356 -19.53 -11.06 1.14
CA TRP A 356 -18.47 -10.66 0.21
C TRP A 356 -18.78 -11.14 -1.22
N PRO A 357 -18.87 -10.25 -2.23
CA PRO A 357 -19.06 -10.68 -3.62
C PRO A 357 -17.89 -11.54 -4.13
N ASP A 358 -18.19 -12.72 -4.64
CA ASP A 358 -17.19 -13.69 -5.08
C ASP A 358 -16.69 -13.42 -6.50
N ASN A 359 -15.38 -13.54 -6.71
CA ASN A 359 -14.68 -13.40 -8.00
C ASN A 359 -15.21 -12.27 -8.92
N CYS A 360 -15.41 -11.07 -8.37
CA CYS A 360 -16.16 -10.00 -9.05
C CYS A 360 -15.26 -8.88 -9.61
N ALA A 361 -15.68 -8.29 -10.73
CA ALA A 361 -15.06 -7.09 -11.29
C ALA A 361 -15.48 -5.79 -10.57
N ASP A 362 -16.70 -5.78 -10.03
CA ASP A 362 -17.29 -4.69 -9.27
C ASP A 362 -18.51 -5.23 -8.50
N GLY A 363 -18.44 -5.26 -7.17
CA GLY A 363 -19.50 -5.78 -6.31
C GLY A 363 -19.63 -4.95 -5.04
N THR A 364 -20.83 -4.89 -4.47
CA THR A 364 -21.07 -4.20 -3.18
C THR A 364 -21.41 -5.24 -2.12
N CYS A 365 -20.75 -5.15 -0.96
CA CYS A 365 -21.09 -5.99 0.19
C CYS A 365 -22.51 -5.70 0.69
N GLY A 366 -23.14 -6.69 1.33
CA GLY A 366 -24.52 -6.57 1.83
C GLY A 366 -24.75 -5.41 2.81
N SER A 367 -23.70 -4.91 3.46
CA SER A 367 -23.75 -3.73 4.34
C SER A 367 -23.86 -2.39 3.61
N GLY A 368 -23.55 -2.35 2.31
CA GLY A 368 -23.41 -1.10 1.54
C GLY A 368 -22.15 -0.28 1.87
N GLN A 369 -21.35 -0.68 2.87
CA GLN A 369 -20.17 0.07 3.33
C GLN A 369 -18.91 -0.25 2.53
N ILE A 370 -18.93 -1.29 1.69
CA ILE A 370 -17.76 -1.76 0.95
C ILE A 370 -18.16 -2.08 -0.49
N ARG A 371 -17.43 -1.51 -1.45
CA ARG A 371 -17.48 -1.83 -2.88
C ARG A 371 -16.13 -2.39 -3.31
N ILE A 372 -16.13 -3.54 -3.96
CA ILE A 372 -14.96 -4.39 -4.15
C ILE A 372 -14.77 -4.75 -5.61
N GLN A 373 -13.51 -4.79 -6.03
CA GLN A 373 -13.04 -5.60 -7.15
C GLN A 373 -12.15 -6.71 -6.58
N ASP A 374 -12.56 -7.96 -6.77
CA ASP A 374 -11.87 -9.16 -6.26
C ASP A 374 -11.92 -10.29 -7.30
N TYR A 375 -11.61 -9.97 -8.56
CA TYR A 375 -11.45 -10.94 -9.65
C TYR A 375 -10.15 -11.72 -9.46
N TYR A 376 -10.12 -12.72 -8.58
CA TYR A 376 -8.87 -13.42 -8.20
C TYR A 376 -8.56 -14.64 -9.07
N GLU A 377 -9.53 -15.16 -9.84
CA GLU A 377 -9.36 -16.33 -10.70
C GLU A 377 -8.70 -15.99 -12.04
N VAL A 378 -7.40 -15.73 -11.99
CA VAL A 378 -6.58 -15.44 -13.17
C VAL A 378 -6.09 -16.78 -13.76
N GLY A 379 -6.88 -17.36 -14.65
CA GLY A 379 -6.64 -18.70 -15.19
C GLY A 379 -5.43 -18.80 -16.12
N GLN A 380 -5.23 -17.77 -16.94
CA GLN A 380 -4.21 -17.71 -17.99
C GLN A 380 -3.56 -16.32 -18.06
N SER A 381 -2.41 -16.22 -18.73
CA SER A 381 -1.67 -14.95 -18.83
C SER A 381 -2.46 -13.82 -19.49
N ASN A 382 -3.42 -14.14 -20.37
CA ASN A 382 -4.27 -13.13 -21.01
C ASN A 382 -5.28 -12.52 -20.01
N ASP A 383 -5.70 -13.26 -19.00
CA ASP A 383 -6.64 -12.78 -17.97
C ASP A 383 -6.02 -11.70 -17.08
N ILE A 384 -4.69 -11.58 -17.06
CA ILE A 384 -3.97 -10.51 -16.37
C ILE A 384 -4.31 -9.15 -16.96
N ALA A 385 -4.50 -9.04 -18.28
CA ALA A 385 -4.92 -7.80 -18.92
C ALA A 385 -6.34 -7.40 -18.47
N THR A 386 -7.26 -8.36 -18.42
CA THR A 386 -8.61 -8.16 -17.88
C THR A 386 -8.58 -7.69 -16.43
N LYS A 387 -7.74 -8.32 -15.59
CA LYS A 387 -7.53 -7.91 -14.19
C LYS A 387 -7.03 -6.47 -14.08
N ILE A 388 -6.06 -6.08 -14.92
CA ILE A 388 -5.55 -4.69 -14.97
C ILE A 388 -6.70 -3.72 -15.29
N THR A 389 -7.54 -4.03 -16.28
CA THR A 389 -8.69 -3.20 -16.64
C THR A 389 -9.64 -3.01 -15.45
N TYR A 390 -10.06 -4.09 -14.79
CA TYR A 390 -10.96 -4.00 -13.63
C TYR A 390 -10.34 -3.22 -12.46
N ALA A 391 -9.03 -3.35 -12.25
CA ALA A 391 -8.31 -2.59 -11.25
C ALA A 391 -8.30 -1.09 -11.59
N GLN A 392 -8.03 -0.70 -12.83
CA GLN A 392 -8.05 0.69 -13.28
C GLN A 392 -9.46 1.30 -13.21
N GLU A 393 -10.49 0.56 -13.58
CA GLU A 393 -11.88 1.01 -13.45
C GLU A 393 -12.27 1.26 -12.00
N THR A 394 -11.81 0.43 -11.06
CA THR A 394 -12.07 0.63 -9.63
C THR A 394 -11.32 1.85 -9.09
N LEU A 395 -10.09 2.09 -9.55
CA LEU A 395 -9.36 3.32 -9.24
C LEU A 395 -10.11 4.56 -9.72
N SER A 396 -10.67 4.55 -10.94
CA SER A 396 -11.51 5.64 -11.44
C SER A 396 -12.77 5.85 -10.60
N ARG A 397 -13.43 4.77 -10.17
CA ARG A 397 -14.63 4.87 -9.31
C ARG A 397 -14.31 5.47 -7.94
N ALA A 398 -13.18 5.11 -7.35
CA ALA A 398 -12.69 5.72 -6.13
C ALA A 398 -12.32 7.20 -6.35
N ALA A 399 -11.65 7.50 -7.48
CA ALA A 399 -11.22 8.86 -7.83
C ALA A 399 -12.38 9.83 -8.06
N GLN A 400 -13.52 9.31 -8.50
CA GLN A 400 -14.74 10.08 -8.74
C GLN A 400 -15.38 10.62 -7.46
N GLN A 401 -15.11 10.01 -6.30
CA GLN A 401 -15.79 10.39 -5.07
C GLN A 401 -15.36 11.78 -4.60
N GLU A 402 -16.31 12.54 -4.06
CA GLU A 402 -16.05 13.81 -3.39
C GLU A 402 -16.45 13.73 -1.92
N PHE A 403 -15.49 13.99 -1.05
CA PHE A 403 -15.72 14.16 0.37
C PHE A 403 -16.01 15.63 0.68
N ALA A 404 -17.11 15.87 1.40
CA ALA A 404 -17.49 17.19 1.90
C ALA A 404 -16.70 17.50 3.20
N ALA A 405 -15.73 18.41 3.13
CA ALA A 405 -14.89 18.78 4.27
C ALA A 405 -15.66 19.44 5.43
N SER A 406 -16.83 20.03 5.15
CA SER A 406 -17.65 20.77 6.13
C SER A 406 -18.86 19.96 6.60
N ALA A 407 -18.63 18.89 7.37
CA ALA A 407 -19.66 18.35 8.25
C ALA A 407 -19.69 19.12 9.58
N THR A 408 -19.88 20.44 9.51
CA THR A 408 -20.32 21.20 10.68
C THR A 408 -21.73 20.73 11.04
N THR A 409 -21.84 20.18 12.23
CA THR A 409 -23.03 19.93 13.06
C THR A 409 -24.23 20.84 12.77
N THR A 410 -24.99 20.56 11.71
CA THR A 410 -26.39 20.99 11.59
C THR A 410 -27.20 19.89 10.91
N GLY A 411 -28.25 19.47 11.60
CA GLY A 411 -29.11 18.32 11.37
C GLY A 411 -29.51 17.97 9.93
N ASN A 412 -29.71 16.66 9.76
CA ASN A 412 -30.53 16.00 8.74
C ASN A 412 -30.07 16.11 7.29
N ALA A 413 -29.13 15.24 6.94
CA ALA A 413 -29.27 14.43 5.74
C ALA A 413 -28.94 12.97 6.12
N GLU A 414 -29.80 12.02 5.77
CA GLU A 414 -29.45 10.60 5.66
C GLU A 414 -28.42 10.42 4.52
N GLY A 415 -27.24 11.03 4.69
CA GLY A 415 -26.15 10.99 3.73
C GLY A 415 -25.34 9.72 3.95
N SER A 416 -25.43 8.78 3.03
CA SER A 416 -24.63 7.56 3.08
C SER A 416 -23.14 7.93 3.16
N SER A 417 -22.45 7.47 4.22
CA SER A 417 -20.99 7.56 4.29
C SER A 417 -20.39 6.94 3.02
N LEU A 418 -19.43 7.61 2.39
CA LEU A 418 -18.71 7.06 1.23
C LEU A 418 -18.21 5.65 1.55
N PRO A 419 -18.47 4.63 0.70
CA PRO A 419 -18.05 3.27 0.98
C PRO A 419 -16.53 3.15 0.87
N PHE A 420 -15.97 2.13 1.50
CA PHE A 420 -14.63 1.69 1.13
C PHE A 420 -14.65 1.10 -0.28
N PHE A 421 -13.83 1.64 -1.16
CA PHE A 421 -13.44 0.97 -2.40
C PHE A 421 -12.26 0.07 -2.07
N ILE A 422 -12.41 -1.25 -2.22
CA ILE A 422 -11.31 -2.21 -2.02
C ILE A 422 -10.97 -2.88 -3.35
N ASN A 423 -9.75 -2.67 -3.81
CA ASN A 423 -9.27 -3.08 -5.11
C ASN A 423 -8.15 -4.11 -4.95
N PHE A 424 -8.46 -5.39 -5.11
CA PHE A 424 -7.45 -6.45 -5.06
C PHE A 424 -6.72 -6.51 -6.40
N LEU A 425 -5.42 -6.26 -6.41
CA LEU A 425 -4.54 -6.51 -7.56
C LEU A 425 -4.08 -7.98 -7.60
N SER A 426 -4.18 -8.68 -6.48
CA SER A 426 -3.84 -10.09 -6.35
C SER A 426 -4.75 -10.98 -7.20
N GLY A 427 -4.21 -12.14 -7.56
CA GLY A 427 -4.90 -13.21 -8.27
C GLY A 427 -4.02 -14.46 -8.27
N SER A 428 -4.59 -15.60 -8.62
CA SER A 428 -3.80 -16.82 -8.73
C SER A 428 -4.47 -17.89 -9.59
N ASN A 429 -3.65 -18.81 -10.10
CA ASN A 429 -4.08 -20.14 -10.50
C ASN A 429 -3.07 -21.16 -9.99
N PHE A 430 -3.52 -22.06 -9.13
CA PHE A 430 -2.67 -23.08 -8.51
C PHE A 430 -1.97 -23.98 -9.55
N PHE A 431 -2.68 -24.36 -10.62
CA PHE A 431 -2.21 -25.32 -11.63
C PHE A 431 -1.38 -24.66 -12.74
N ASN A 432 -1.36 -23.33 -12.81
CA ASN A 432 -0.64 -22.60 -13.86
C ASN A 432 0.45 -21.71 -13.25
N ALA A 433 1.71 -22.16 -13.33
CA ALA A 433 2.85 -21.43 -12.78
C ALA A 433 3.07 -20.02 -13.36
N SER A 434 2.59 -19.76 -14.58
CA SER A 434 2.62 -18.42 -15.19
C SER A 434 1.65 -17.44 -14.52
N CYS A 435 0.73 -17.96 -13.72
CA CYS A 435 -0.32 -17.25 -13.00
C CYS A 435 -0.21 -17.49 -11.48
N TRP A 436 0.98 -17.81 -10.97
CA TRP A 436 1.24 -17.73 -9.54
C TRP A 436 1.31 -16.27 -9.08
N PRO A 437 1.04 -15.99 -7.79
CA PRO A 437 0.97 -14.63 -7.24
C PRO A 437 2.13 -13.72 -7.66
N GLU A 438 3.37 -14.23 -7.59
CA GLU A 438 4.59 -13.49 -8.01
C GLU A 438 4.52 -13.04 -9.48
N LYS A 439 4.06 -13.91 -10.37
CA LYS A 439 4.06 -13.66 -11.82
C LYS A 439 2.95 -12.72 -12.24
N ILE A 440 1.81 -12.76 -11.54
CA ILE A 440 0.72 -11.80 -11.72
C ILE A 440 1.17 -10.42 -11.20
N ALA A 441 1.68 -10.36 -9.97
CA ALA A 441 2.20 -9.13 -9.35
C ALA A 441 3.27 -8.45 -10.22
N ALA A 442 4.19 -9.22 -10.80
CA ALA A 442 5.24 -8.72 -11.70
C ALA A 442 4.71 -8.02 -12.96
N LYS A 443 3.45 -8.23 -13.35
CA LYS A 443 2.80 -7.55 -14.48
C LYS A 443 1.84 -6.46 -14.02
N ILE A 444 1.00 -6.74 -13.03
CA ILE A 444 -0.03 -5.79 -12.60
C ILE A 444 0.55 -4.61 -11.81
N ASN A 445 1.52 -4.83 -10.92
CA ASN A 445 2.07 -3.74 -10.10
C ASN A 445 2.70 -2.64 -10.98
N PRO A 446 3.56 -2.96 -11.97
CA PRO A 446 4.03 -1.96 -12.94
C PRO A 446 2.93 -1.23 -13.71
N ALA A 447 1.90 -1.96 -14.17
CA ALA A 447 0.80 -1.38 -14.94
C ALA A 447 -0.03 -0.40 -14.10
N ILE A 448 -0.26 -0.71 -12.82
CA ILE A 448 -0.96 0.18 -11.90
C ILE A 448 -0.08 1.37 -11.49
N ILE A 449 1.24 1.21 -11.31
CA ILE A 449 2.14 2.35 -11.11
C ILE A 449 2.07 3.32 -12.31
N GLU A 450 2.15 2.79 -13.53
CA GLU A 450 2.03 3.59 -14.75
C GLU A 450 0.70 4.34 -14.79
N HIS A 451 -0.41 3.66 -14.52
CA HIS A 451 -1.74 4.29 -14.45
C HIS A 451 -1.82 5.39 -13.38
N LEU A 452 -1.34 5.14 -12.17
CA LEU A 452 -1.31 6.11 -11.07
C LEU A 452 -0.42 7.32 -11.39
N CYS A 453 0.62 7.15 -12.20
CA CYS A 453 1.49 8.25 -12.61
C CYS A 453 0.89 9.05 -13.78
N VAL A 454 0.29 8.40 -14.77
CA VAL A 454 -0.03 9.02 -16.07
C VAL A 454 -1.50 9.39 -16.21
N ASP A 455 -2.40 8.53 -15.73
CA ASP A 455 -3.82 8.59 -16.10
C ASP A 455 -4.74 8.94 -14.91
N HIS A 456 -4.46 8.39 -13.73
CA HIS A 456 -5.31 8.53 -12.55
C HIS A 456 -5.53 10.01 -12.19
N GLY A 457 -6.76 10.37 -11.85
CA GLY A 457 -7.12 11.75 -11.46
C GLY A 457 -6.99 12.81 -12.58
N ALA A 458 -6.81 12.43 -13.84
CA ALA A 458 -6.85 13.36 -14.97
C ALA A 458 -8.23 13.29 -15.67
N PRO A 459 -8.93 14.43 -15.89
CA PRO A 459 -10.31 14.47 -16.39
C PRO A 459 -10.63 13.66 -17.64
N ASP A 460 -9.63 13.42 -18.51
CA ASP A 460 -9.84 12.76 -19.82
C ASP A 460 -9.00 11.49 -20.02
N LYS A 461 -8.28 11.01 -18.99
CA LYS A 461 -7.35 9.86 -19.14
C LYS A 461 -7.83 8.59 -18.43
N GLY A 462 -8.81 8.67 -17.53
CA GLY A 462 -9.32 7.51 -16.78
C GLY A 462 -10.24 6.60 -17.60
N PRO A 463 -10.28 5.27 -17.33
CA PRO A 463 -11.26 4.38 -17.95
C PRO A 463 -12.69 4.83 -17.63
N GLY A 464 -13.56 4.72 -18.62
CA GLY A 464 -14.98 5.07 -18.51
C GLY A 464 -15.28 6.58 -18.50
N GLN A 465 -14.28 7.46 -18.64
CA GLN A 465 -14.45 8.92 -18.65
C GLN A 465 -15.27 9.44 -17.46
N LEU A 466 -15.08 8.82 -16.29
CA LEU A 466 -15.73 9.27 -15.06
C LEU A 466 -15.19 10.65 -14.67
N THR A 467 -16.05 11.46 -14.07
CA THR A 467 -15.65 12.73 -13.46
C THR A 467 -14.60 12.48 -12.39
N VAL A 468 -13.64 13.40 -12.24
CA VAL A 468 -12.63 13.33 -11.18
C VAL A 468 -13.08 14.17 -10.01
N GLY A 469 -13.29 13.54 -8.84
CA GLY A 469 -13.54 14.22 -7.57
C GLY A 469 -12.22 14.41 -6.82
N ASP A 470 -12.10 13.76 -5.66
CA ASP A 470 -10.91 13.83 -4.79
C ASP A 470 -9.73 13.00 -5.27
N ALA A 471 -9.90 12.25 -6.36
CA ALA A 471 -8.86 11.40 -6.94
C ALA A 471 -8.24 10.38 -5.96
N GLY A 472 -8.95 10.01 -4.90
CA GLY A 472 -8.55 8.93 -4.00
C GLY A 472 -8.46 7.59 -4.74
N THR A 473 -7.56 6.72 -4.32
CA THR A 473 -7.41 5.37 -4.88
C THR A 473 -8.26 4.33 -4.16
N GLY A 474 -8.84 4.68 -3.01
CA GLY A 474 -9.43 3.73 -2.08
C GLY A 474 -8.36 2.86 -1.42
N ILE A 475 -8.74 1.64 -1.04
CA ILE A 475 -7.83 0.61 -0.53
C ILE A 475 -7.33 -0.24 -1.70
N VAL A 476 -6.03 -0.23 -1.96
CA VAL A 476 -5.40 -1.01 -3.03
C VAL A 476 -4.62 -2.16 -2.43
N VAL A 477 -5.12 -3.40 -2.58
CA VAL A 477 -4.56 -4.60 -1.96
C VAL A 477 -3.63 -5.33 -2.93
N THR A 478 -2.38 -5.53 -2.51
CA THR A 478 -1.26 -5.88 -3.40
C THR A 478 -0.57 -7.20 -3.00
N ASP A 479 0.11 -7.80 -3.98
CA ASP A 479 1.00 -8.95 -3.81
C ASP A 479 2.45 -8.53 -4.15
N TRP A 480 3.42 -9.16 -3.48
CA TRP A 480 4.86 -9.06 -3.79
C TRP A 480 5.47 -7.65 -3.79
N VAL A 481 4.87 -6.69 -3.09
CA VAL A 481 5.49 -5.40 -2.78
C VAL A 481 6.67 -5.57 -1.82
N GLY A 482 7.65 -4.67 -1.88
CA GLY A 482 8.88 -4.71 -1.08
C GLY A 482 9.93 -5.70 -1.58
N ASN A 483 9.64 -6.49 -2.61
CA ASN A 483 10.61 -7.40 -3.19
C ASN A 483 11.83 -6.62 -3.70
N ASN A 484 13.03 -6.98 -3.24
CA ASN A 484 14.28 -6.25 -3.52
C ASN A 484 14.22 -4.75 -3.15
N GLY A 485 13.34 -4.36 -2.22
CA GLY A 485 13.15 -2.96 -1.81
C GLY A 485 12.25 -2.13 -2.73
N ASP A 486 11.57 -2.73 -3.70
CA ASP A 486 10.63 -2.02 -4.56
C ASP A 486 9.31 -1.73 -3.81
N TRP A 487 9.15 -0.46 -3.42
CA TRP A 487 7.97 0.07 -2.73
C TRP A 487 7.22 1.09 -3.60
N ASP A 488 7.46 1.11 -4.90
CA ASP A 488 7.01 2.20 -5.78
C ASP A 488 5.49 2.29 -5.88
N LEU A 489 4.82 1.14 -5.95
CA LEU A 489 3.37 1.08 -5.93
C LEU A 489 2.80 1.66 -4.63
N ILE A 490 3.40 1.30 -3.48
CA ILE A 490 2.97 1.82 -2.18
C ILE A 490 3.20 3.33 -2.10
N ARG A 491 4.34 3.83 -2.56
CA ARG A 491 4.63 5.28 -2.64
C ARG A 491 3.63 6.04 -3.52
N CYS A 492 3.24 5.47 -4.66
CA CYS A 492 2.23 6.07 -5.53
C CYS A 492 0.87 6.15 -4.82
N ILE A 493 0.41 5.05 -4.21
CA ILE A 493 -0.87 5.00 -3.49
C ILE A 493 -0.88 6.02 -2.34
N VAL A 494 0.16 6.04 -1.49
CA VAL A 494 0.27 7.00 -0.39
C VAL A 494 0.29 8.44 -0.91
N GLY A 495 1.06 8.71 -1.96
CA GLY A 495 1.21 10.06 -2.53
C GLY A 495 -0.09 10.66 -3.04
N TRP A 496 -1.07 9.84 -3.45
CA TRP A 496 -2.39 10.33 -3.86
C TRP A 496 -3.21 10.96 -2.73
N ASN A 497 -2.85 10.74 -1.45
CA ASN A 497 -3.48 11.48 -0.35
C ASN A 497 -3.17 12.98 -0.38
N ALA A 498 -2.09 13.42 -1.05
CA ALA A 498 -1.77 14.83 -1.18
C ALA A 498 -2.90 15.62 -1.86
N ARG A 499 -3.75 14.97 -2.68
CA ARG A 499 -4.87 15.65 -3.34
C ARG A 499 -5.89 16.19 -2.34
N LEU A 500 -6.11 15.46 -1.24
CA LEU A 500 -7.04 15.87 -0.17
C LEU A 500 -6.55 17.14 0.55
N GLN A 501 -5.25 17.42 0.52
CA GLN A 501 -4.68 18.62 1.15
C GLN A 501 -5.03 19.91 0.39
N LEU A 502 -5.48 19.82 -0.87
CA LEU A 502 -6.01 20.99 -1.60
C LEU A 502 -7.36 21.49 -1.09
N LYS A 503 -8.04 20.69 -0.26
CA LYS A 503 -9.33 21.02 0.35
C LYS A 503 -9.21 21.60 1.77
N GLN A 504 -7.99 21.68 2.29
CA GLN A 504 -7.66 22.31 3.57
C GLN A 504 -7.46 23.81 3.36
#